data_AF-A0A9Q0JB90-F1
#
_entry.id   AF-A0A9Q0JB90-F1
#
_cell.length_a   1.000
_cell.length_b   1.000
_cell.length_c   1.000
_cell.angle_alpha   90.00
_cell.angle_beta   90.00
_cell.angle_gamma   90.00
#
_symmetry.space_group_name_H-M   'P 1'
#
loop_
_entity.id
_entity.type
_entity.pdbx_description
1 polymer ?
#
loop_
_entity_poly.entity_id
_entity_poly.type
_entity_poly.pdbx_seq_one_letter_code
_entity_poly.pdbx_strand_id
1 'polypeptide(L)' 'MNRRKMKIKMSQLTAKKKVRFVEVSVLQRNLRTLRRMIPGCDQQVDAEALFQKSIEHIVQLKLKVDILKRLLKVYGM' A
#
# COMPACT_ATOMS: atom_id res chain seq x y z
N MET A 1 -40.06 2.73 -21.63
CA MET A 1 -39.14 2.59 -20.46
C MET A 1 -39.31 3.81 -19.54
N ASN A 2 -39.59 3.61 -18.24
CA ASN A 2 -40.11 4.67 -17.37
C ASN A 2 -38.99 5.65 -16.91
N ARG A 3 -39.15 6.98 -17.12
CA ARG A 3 -38.10 8.01 -16.87
C ARG A 3 -37.51 7.95 -15.45
N ARG A 4 -38.32 7.58 -14.45
CA ARG A 4 -37.88 7.41 -13.05
C ARG A 4 -36.87 6.26 -12.88
N LYS A 5 -37.07 5.12 -13.55
CA LYS A 5 -36.13 3.98 -13.48
C LYS A 5 -34.77 4.33 -14.08
N MET A 6 -34.76 5.15 -15.15
CA MET A 6 -33.52 5.57 -15.79
C MET A 6 -32.71 6.52 -14.89
N LYS A 7 -33.37 7.46 -14.19
CA LYS A 7 -32.72 8.36 -13.24
C LYS A 7 -32.08 7.62 -12.07
N ILE A 8 -32.74 6.59 -11.53
CA ILE A 8 -32.21 5.73 -10.45
C ILE A 8 -31.00 4.90 -10.94
N LYS A 9 -31.06 4.36 -12.16
CA LYS A 9 -29.93 3.60 -12.74
C LYS A 9 -28.70 4.50 -12.92
N MET A 10 -28.88 5.75 -13.37
CA MET A 10 -27.79 6.72 -13.53
C MET A 10 -27.20 7.19 -12.20
N SER A 11 -28.02 7.37 -11.15
CA SER A 11 -27.51 7.70 -9.81
C SER A 11 -26.70 6.55 -9.20
N GLN A 12 -27.13 5.30 -9.40
CA GLN A 12 -26.36 4.13 -8.98
C GLN A 12 -25.01 4.02 -9.71
N LEU A 13 -24.98 4.29 -11.03
CA LEU A 13 -23.74 4.27 -11.81
C LEU A 13 -22.77 5.37 -11.38
N THR A 14 -23.26 6.57 -11.10
CA THR A 14 -22.42 7.66 -10.59
C THR A 14 -21.90 7.38 -9.19
N ALA A 15 -22.70 6.79 -8.30
CA ALA A 15 -22.24 6.33 -6.99
C ALA A 15 -21.14 5.25 -7.10
N LYS A 16 -21.34 4.22 -7.94
CA LYS A 16 -20.32 3.20 -8.21
C LYS A 16 -19.03 3.78 -8.76
N LYS A 17 -19.12 4.77 -9.67
CA LYS A 17 -17.96 5.46 -10.23
C LYS A 17 -17.21 6.25 -9.15
N LYS A 18 -17.93 6.95 -8.26
CA LYS A 18 -17.34 7.67 -7.11
C LYS A 18 -16.58 6.73 -6.16
N VAL A 19 -17.15 5.57 -5.84
CA VAL A 19 -16.47 4.57 -4.98
C VAL A 19 -15.16 4.10 -5.61
N ARG A 20 -15.16 3.75 -6.90
CA ARG A 20 -13.94 3.37 -7.62
C ARG A 20 -12.87 4.47 -7.61
N PHE A 21 -13.26 5.74 -7.74
CA PHE A 21 -12.30 6.84 -7.63
C PHE A 21 -11.67 6.94 -6.24
N VAL A 22 -12.46 6.71 -5.18
CA VAL A 22 -11.94 6.67 -3.81
C VAL A 22 -10.95 5.52 -3.67
N GLU A 23 -11.28 4.32 -4.14
CA GLU A 23 -10.39 3.15 -4.10
C GLU A 23 -9.05 3.42 -4.81
N VAL A 24 -9.08 3.98 -6.02
CA VAL A 24 -7.86 4.34 -6.77
C VAL A 24 -7.05 5.40 -6.01
N SER A 25 -7.71 6.40 -5.42
CA SER A 25 -7.02 7.44 -4.66
C SER A 25 -6.35 6.91 -3.39
N VAL A 26 -7.00 5.96 -2.70
CA VAL A 26 -6.46 5.31 -1.51
C VAL A 26 -5.27 4.43 -1.89
N LEU A 27 -5.38 3.66 -2.98
CA LEU A 27 -4.28 2.83 -3.49
C LEU A 27 -3.06 3.69 -3.83
N GLN A 28 -3.24 4.81 -4.52
CA GLN A 28 -2.14 5.73 -4.85
C GLN A 28 -1.47 6.33 -3.60
N ARG A 29 -2.26 6.68 -2.57
CA ARG A 29 -1.73 7.15 -1.28
C ARG A 29 -0.91 6.06 -0.60
N ASN A 30 -1.44 4.84 -0.53
CA ASN A 30 -0.75 3.71 0.09
C ASN A 30 0.57 3.38 -0.62
N LEU A 31 0.57 3.36 -1.96
CA LEU A 31 1.79 3.16 -2.75
C LEU A 31 2.81 4.28 -2.52
N ARG A 32 2.36 5.54 -2.42
CA ARG A 32 3.25 6.66 -2.10
C ARG A 32 3.86 6.53 -0.70
N THR A 33 3.07 6.09 0.27
CA THR A 33 3.56 5.83 1.63
C THR A 33 4.57 4.69 1.64
N LEU A 34 4.28 3.59 0.96
CA LEU A 34 5.17 2.43 0.89
C LEU A 34 6.52 2.80 0.26
N ARG A 35 6.53 3.59 -0.82
CA ARG A 35 7.76 4.09 -1.46
C ARG A 35 8.68 4.82 -0.49
N ARG A 36 8.11 5.66 0.39
CA ARG A 36 8.87 6.40 1.40
C ARG A 36 9.40 5.54 2.54
N MET A 37 8.78 4.38 2.79
CA MET A 37 9.22 3.46 3.84
C MET A 37 10.38 2.58 3.37
N ILE A 38 10.43 2.25 2.08
CA ILE A 38 11.44 1.35 1.54
C ILE A 38 12.65 2.16 1.04
N PRO A 39 13.86 1.95 1.60
CA PRO A 39 15.06 2.66 1.16
C PRO A 39 15.33 2.47 -0.34
N GLY A 40 15.61 3.56 -1.05
CA GLY A 40 15.90 3.53 -2.49
C GLY A 40 14.68 3.32 -3.40
N CYS A 41 13.46 3.53 -2.88
CA CYS A 41 12.20 3.46 -3.63
C CYS A 41 11.45 4.80 -3.72
N ASP A 42 12.10 5.92 -3.39
CA ASP A 42 11.47 7.25 -3.41
C ASP A 42 11.11 7.72 -4.83
N GLN A 43 11.86 7.31 -5.85
CA GLN A 43 11.52 7.55 -7.25
C GLN A 43 10.34 6.68 -7.71
N GLN A 44 9.79 6.97 -8.89
CA GLN A 44 8.75 6.14 -9.51
C GLN A 44 9.31 4.76 -9.89
N VAL A 45 9.34 3.87 -8.90
CA VAL A 45 9.57 2.44 -9.10
C VAL A 45 8.23 1.80 -9.45
N ASP A 46 8.27 0.86 -10.39
CA ASP A 46 7.13 0.03 -10.74
C ASP A 46 6.53 -0.68 -9.50
N ALA A 47 5.23 -0.94 -9.53
CA ALA A 47 4.53 -1.53 -8.39
C ALA A 47 5.09 -2.92 -8.04
N GLU A 48 5.38 -3.76 -9.03
CA GLU A 48 5.89 -5.11 -8.81
C GLU A 48 7.26 -5.08 -8.14
N ALA A 49 8.16 -4.25 -8.67
CA ALA A 49 9.48 -4.03 -8.09
C ALA A 49 9.40 -3.42 -6.67
N LEU A 50 8.45 -2.52 -6.41
CA LEU A 50 8.21 -1.97 -5.07
C LEU A 50 7.79 -3.07 -4.08
N PHE A 51 6.90 -3.96 -4.47
CA PHE A 51 6.47 -5.08 -3.62
C PHE A 51 7.62 -6.05 -3.35
N GLN A 52 8.39 -6.42 -4.37
CA GLN A 52 9.54 -7.30 -4.21
C GLN A 52 10.57 -6.71 -3.24
N LYS A 53 10.96 -5.44 -3.44
CA LYS A 53 11.87 -4.73 -2.52
C LYS A 53 11.29 -4.59 -1.11
N SER A 54 9.98 -4.46 -0.97
CA SER A 54 9.32 -4.42 0.34
C SER A 54 9.47 -5.74 1.10
N ILE A 55 9.29 -6.88 0.42
CA ILE A 55 9.48 -8.21 1.01
C ILE A 55 10.93 -8.38 1.48
N GLU A 56 11.88 -8.05 0.61
CA GLU A 56 13.32 -8.10 0.93
C GLU A 56 13.65 -7.23 2.14
N HIS A 57 13.12 -6.01 2.18
CA HIS A 57 13.34 -5.09 3.30
C HIS A 57 12.77 -5.63 4.62
N ILE A 58 11.58 -6.24 4.60
CA ILE A 58 10.98 -6.89 5.78
C ILE A 58 11.85 -8.03 6.28
N VAL A 59 12.37 -8.88 5.39
CA VAL A 59 13.25 -9.99 5.76
C VAL A 59 14.53 -9.47 6.40
N GLN A 60 15.16 -8.45 5.81
CA GLN A 60 16.36 -7.82 6.37
C GLN A 60 16.10 -7.19 7.75
N LEU A 61 14.96 -6.53 7.93
CA LEU A 61 14.59 -5.95 9.23
C LEU A 61 14.39 -7.04 10.29
N LYS A 62 13.72 -8.15 9.96
CA LYS A 62 13.57 -9.29 10.89
C LYS A 62 14.93 -9.83 11.32
N LEU A 63 15.83 -10.05 10.38
CA LEU A 63 17.19 -10.51 10.68
C LEU A 63 17.94 -9.54 11.59
N LYS A 64 17.89 -8.23 11.31
CA LYS A 64 18.51 -7.19 12.15
C LYS A 64 17.93 -7.20 13.56
N VAL A 65 16.60 -7.29 13.71
CA VAL A 65 15.94 -7.37 15.01
C VAL A 65 16.37 -8.62 15.78
N ASP A 66 16.47 -9.77 15.12
CA ASP A 66 16.90 -11.01 15.76
C ASP A 66 18.37 -10.96 16.21
N ILE A 67 19.24 -10.36 15.40
CA ILE A 67 20.63 -10.10 15.79
C ILE A 67 20.67 -9.17 17.01
N LEU A 68 19.95 -8.04 16.97
CA LEU A 68 19.91 -7.09 18.09
C LEU A 68 19.38 -7.75 19.38
N LYS A 69 18.35 -8.59 19.29
CA LYS A 69 17.83 -9.37 20.44
C LYS A 69 18.88 -10.32 21.00
N ARG A 70 19.67 -10.99 20.14
CA ARG A 70 20.75 -11.88 20.59
C ARG A 70 21.87 -11.08 21.25
N LEU A 71 22.27 -9.96 20.66
CA LEU A 71 23.28 -9.07 21.25
C LEU A 71 22.82 -8.57 22.62
N LEU A 72 21.56 -8.13 22.75
CA LEU A 72 21.00 -7.72 24.04
C LEU A 72 21.14 -8.81 25.11
N LYS A 73 20.82 -10.07 24.76
CA LYS A 73 20.99 -11.22 25.67
C LYS A 73 22.45 -11.48 26.06
N VAL A 74 23.38 -11.25 25.14
CA VAL A 74 24.83 -11.47 25.37
C VAL A 74 25.43 -10.36 26.21
N TYR A 75 25.07 -9.10 25.93
CA TYR A 75 25.63 -7.92 26.60
C TYR A 75 24.91 -7.55 27.90
N GLY A 76 23.84 -8.25 28.27
CA GLY A 76 23.25 -8.19 29.61
C GLY A 76 22.64 -6.85 30.00
N MET A 77 22.12 -6.08 29.03
CA MET A 77 21.20 -4.98 29.34
C MET A 77 19.77 -5.50 29.49
#